data_AF-A0A1M2Z7A4-F1
#
_entry.id   AF-A0A1M2Z7A4-F1
#
_cell.length_a   1.000
_cell.length_b   1.000
_cell.length_c   1.000
_cell.angle_alpha   90.00
_cell.angle_beta   90.00
_cell.angle_gamma   90.00
#
_symmetry.space_group_name_H-M   'P 1'
#
loop_
_entity.id
_entity.type
_entity.pdbx_description
1 polymer ?
#
loop_
_entity_poly.entity_id
_entity_poly.type
_entity_poly.pdbx_seq_one_letter_code
_entity_poly.pdbx_strand_id
1 'polypeptide(L)'
;MKTDKPIYAPIPARAIGDDKLTAEDFRVLGVIAAHDRLGANGIGCYASVSRLAQLTQAHVKSVSRTISSLAQRGYIEINANPMDKRRHVYRVRYTEMDAALMATARKEIGNNLATEMGQIGNNLAGFLGKIGNKVSDKNEQFQGVAKCNILSETLNTSREAKNTFSETAPGEREDKSVGAILAMIERSIKAGVDRKKAEGHYRYLDDIVGFNGSIAYDDPNYGRAFRLWEEIGSLLDVNAT
;
A
#
# COMPACT_ATOMS: atom_id res chain seq x y z
N MET A 1 34.60 3.28 2.66
CA MET A 1 33.12 3.19 2.67
C MET A 1 32.71 2.28 1.52
N LYS A 2 31.95 1.21 1.76
CA LYS A 2 31.34 0.48 0.64
C LYS A 2 30.25 1.40 0.07
N THR A 3 30.35 1.72 -1.22
CA THR A 3 29.27 2.38 -1.94
C THR A 3 28.17 1.35 -2.13
N ASP A 4 27.06 1.52 -1.41
CA ASP A 4 25.92 0.63 -1.56
C ASP A 4 25.34 0.77 -2.97
N LYS A 5 25.05 -0.38 -3.60
CA LYS A 5 24.46 -0.40 -4.92
C LYS A 5 23.03 0.16 -4.83
N PRO A 6 22.64 1.08 -5.73
CA PRO A 6 21.27 1.56 -5.76
C PRO A 6 20.29 0.40 -6.01
N ILE A 7 19.17 0.41 -5.30
CA ILE A 7 18.07 -0.53 -5.51
C ILE A 7 17.05 0.13 -6.44
N TYR A 8 16.72 -0.55 -7.52
CA TYR A 8 15.73 -0.09 -8.50
C TYR A 8 14.41 -0.85 -8.32
N ALA A 9 13.30 -0.15 -8.58
CA ALA A 9 11.94 -0.67 -8.55
C ALA A 9 11.30 -0.52 -9.93
N PRO A 10 11.56 -1.45 -10.86
CA PRO A 10 11.13 -1.30 -12.24
C PRO A 10 9.64 -1.58 -12.37
N ILE A 11 8.87 -0.54 -12.69
CA ILE A 11 7.43 -0.64 -12.94
C ILE A 11 7.22 -0.92 -14.44
N PRO A 12 6.28 -1.81 -14.83
CA PRO A 12 5.98 -2.05 -16.24
C PRO A 12 5.53 -0.77 -16.95
N ALA A 13 6.04 -0.52 -18.16
CA ALA A 13 5.79 0.72 -18.88
C ALA A 13 4.29 0.95 -19.13
N ARG A 14 3.51 -0.11 -19.36
CA ARG A 14 2.05 -0.01 -19.56
C ARG A 14 1.31 0.56 -18.34
N ALA A 15 1.86 0.39 -17.13
CA ALA A 15 1.24 0.93 -15.92
C ALA A 15 1.29 2.47 -15.91
N ILE A 16 2.31 3.09 -16.50
CA ILE A 16 2.54 4.55 -16.45
C ILE A 16 1.36 5.34 -17.03
N GLY A 17 0.74 4.82 -18.09
CA GLY A 17 -0.39 5.44 -18.78
C GLY A 17 -1.77 4.86 -18.42
N ASP A 18 -1.85 3.94 -17.45
CA ASP A 18 -3.13 3.32 -17.09
C ASP A 18 -3.90 4.24 -16.12
N ASP A 19 -4.97 4.86 -16.63
CA ASP A 19 -5.87 5.76 -15.91
C ASP A 19 -6.66 5.05 -14.80
N LYS A 20 -6.77 3.73 -14.87
CA LYS A 20 -7.49 2.95 -13.86
C LYS A 20 -6.65 2.69 -12.62
N LEU A 21 -5.33 2.89 -12.66
CA LEU A 21 -4.44 2.67 -11.52
C LEU A 21 -4.44 3.89 -10.60
N THR A 22 -4.69 3.65 -9.32
CA THR A 22 -4.62 4.66 -8.28
C THR A 22 -3.18 4.86 -7.79
N ALA A 23 -2.93 5.95 -7.08
CA ALA A 23 -1.64 6.18 -6.43
C ALA A 23 -1.27 5.09 -5.40
N GLU A 24 -2.25 4.42 -4.79
CA GLU A 24 -1.99 3.25 -3.93
C GLU A 24 -1.52 2.05 -4.75
N ASP A 25 -2.14 1.79 -5.90
CA ASP A 25 -1.75 0.71 -6.81
C ASP A 25 -0.29 0.86 -7.24
N PHE A 26 0.13 2.07 -7.62
CA PHE A 26 1.53 2.35 -7.98
C PHE A 26 2.52 2.12 -6.83
N ARG A 27 2.16 2.54 -5.60
CA ARG A 27 3.02 2.32 -4.43
C ARG A 27 3.19 0.83 -4.14
N VAL A 28 2.10 0.07 -4.14
CA VAL A 28 2.13 -1.38 -3.93
C VAL A 28 2.91 -2.08 -5.04
N LEU A 29 2.66 -1.72 -6.30
CA LEU A 29 3.37 -2.27 -7.45
C LEU A 29 4.87 -1.97 -7.40
N GLY A 30 5.25 -0.74 -7.03
CA GLY A 30 6.66 -0.33 -6.88
C GLY A 30 7.37 -1.11 -5.78
N VAL A 31 6.74 -1.31 -4.62
CA VAL A 31 7.33 -2.13 -3.54
C VAL A 31 7.49 -3.59 -3.98
N ILE A 32 6.48 -4.17 -4.64
CA ILE A 32 6.58 -5.54 -5.17
C ILE A 32 7.72 -5.63 -6.19
N ALA A 33 7.82 -4.68 -7.11
CA ALA A 33 8.87 -4.62 -8.14
C ALA A 33 10.28 -4.53 -7.54
N ALA A 34 10.47 -3.72 -6.49
CA ALA A 34 11.73 -3.59 -5.77
C ALA A 34 12.18 -4.92 -5.15
N HIS A 35 11.24 -5.72 -4.64
CA HIS A 35 11.50 -7.03 -4.06
C HIS A 35 11.65 -8.14 -5.10
N ASP A 36 10.91 -8.07 -6.21
CA ASP A 36 10.95 -9.02 -7.33
C ASP A 36 12.26 -8.91 -8.14
N ARG A 37 12.84 -7.70 -8.22
CA ARG A 37 14.12 -7.39 -8.90
C ARG A 37 14.17 -7.87 -10.36
N LEU A 38 13.17 -7.51 -11.17
CA LEU A 38 13.06 -7.95 -12.59
C LEU A 38 13.06 -9.47 -12.76
N GLY A 39 12.70 -10.24 -11.74
CA GLY A 39 12.84 -11.69 -11.77
C GLY A 39 14.30 -12.18 -11.78
N ALA A 40 15.30 -11.31 -11.59
CA ALA A 40 16.71 -11.70 -11.57
C ALA A 40 17.04 -12.67 -10.43
N ASN A 41 16.26 -12.64 -9.36
CA ASN A 41 16.38 -13.60 -8.27
C ASN A 41 15.75 -14.96 -8.61
N GLY A 42 14.96 -15.08 -9.68
CA GLY A 42 14.19 -16.27 -10.08
C GLY A 42 13.09 -16.70 -9.10
N ILE A 43 13.03 -16.02 -7.96
CA ILE A 43 12.31 -16.39 -6.76
C ILE A 43 11.03 -15.54 -6.71
N GLY A 44 11.15 -14.21 -6.73
CA GLY A 44 10.03 -13.25 -6.71
C GLY A 44 9.96 -12.48 -5.39
N CYS A 45 8.85 -11.79 -5.14
CA CYS A 45 8.61 -11.07 -3.89
C CYS A 45 7.95 -12.00 -2.84
N TYR A 46 8.70 -12.30 -1.76
CA TYR A 46 8.27 -13.13 -0.63
C TYR A 46 7.77 -12.32 0.58
N ALA A 47 7.73 -10.99 0.46
CA ALA A 47 7.26 -10.14 1.54
C ALA A 47 5.79 -10.45 1.88
N SER A 48 5.49 -10.56 3.17
CA SER A 48 4.11 -10.73 3.63
C SER A 48 3.27 -9.50 3.32
N VAL A 49 1.95 -9.66 3.24
CA VAL A 49 1.02 -8.52 3.03
C VAL A 49 1.17 -7.48 4.14
N SER A 50 1.43 -7.91 5.38
CA SER A 50 1.73 -7.00 6.50
C SER A 50 3.00 -6.19 6.27
N ARG A 51 4.06 -6.80 5.73
CA ARG A 51 5.31 -6.10 5.41
C ARG A 51 5.11 -5.12 4.25
N LEU A 52 4.37 -5.52 3.22
CA LEU A 52 4.02 -4.64 2.11
C LEU A 52 3.21 -3.43 2.59
N ALA A 53 2.26 -3.63 3.50
CA ALA A 53 1.49 -2.57 4.14
C ALA A 53 2.37 -1.56 4.89
N GLN A 54 3.35 -2.03 5.65
CA GLN A 54 4.33 -1.15 6.31
C GLN A 54 5.14 -0.32 5.31
N LEU A 55 5.66 -0.96 4.26
CA LEU A 55 6.50 -0.28 3.25
C LEU A 55 5.73 0.73 2.42
N THR A 56 4.46 0.46 2.15
CA THR A 56 3.57 1.34 1.39
C THR A 56 2.88 2.39 2.25
N GLN A 57 3.04 2.31 3.58
CA GLN A 57 2.34 3.13 4.58
C GLN A 57 0.82 3.11 4.38
N ALA A 58 0.27 1.90 4.15
CA ALA A 58 -1.15 1.70 3.89
C ALA A 58 -1.72 0.62 4.83
N HIS A 59 -3.04 0.61 4.97
CA HIS A 59 -3.71 -0.41 5.78
C HIS A 59 -3.65 -1.79 5.10
N VAL A 60 -3.47 -2.86 5.88
CA VAL A 60 -3.29 -4.25 5.39
C VAL A 60 -4.44 -4.70 4.48
N LYS A 61 -5.69 -4.37 4.82
CA LYS A 61 -6.86 -4.69 3.96
C LYS A 61 -6.86 -3.93 2.64
N SER A 62 -6.30 -2.71 2.62
CA SER A 62 -6.20 -1.93 1.38
C SER A 62 -5.18 -2.57 0.46
N VAL A 63 -3.97 -2.84 0.98
CA VAL A 63 -2.92 -3.55 0.24
C VAL A 63 -3.39 -4.92 -0.27
N SER A 64 -4.12 -5.69 0.54
CA SER A 64 -4.67 -6.97 0.09
C SER A 64 -5.63 -6.82 -1.10
N ARG A 65 -6.52 -5.82 -1.09
CA ARG A 65 -7.44 -5.54 -2.21
C ARG A 65 -6.68 -5.06 -3.44
N THR A 66 -5.70 -4.18 -3.24
CA THR A 66 -4.81 -3.65 -4.28
C THR A 66 -4.02 -4.76 -4.97
N ILE A 67 -3.45 -5.71 -4.21
CA ILE A 67 -2.78 -6.90 -4.78
C ILE A 67 -3.74 -7.71 -5.67
N SER A 68 -4.97 -7.97 -5.20
CA SER A 68 -5.97 -8.67 -6.01
C SER A 68 -6.35 -7.91 -7.27
N SER A 69 -6.52 -6.59 -7.19
CA SER A 69 -6.81 -5.70 -8.33
C SER A 69 -5.68 -5.73 -9.37
N LEU A 70 -4.43 -5.57 -8.92
CA LEU A 70 -3.24 -5.63 -9.77
C LEU A 70 -3.08 -6.99 -10.46
N ALA A 71 -3.39 -8.08 -9.75
CA ALA A 71 -3.34 -9.43 -10.32
C ALA A 71 -4.44 -9.65 -11.37
N GLN A 72 -5.68 -9.21 -11.07
CA GLN A 72 -6.80 -9.29 -12.02
C GLN A 72 -6.53 -8.52 -13.31
N ARG A 73 -5.82 -7.38 -13.22
CA ARG A 73 -5.42 -6.55 -14.36
C ARG A 73 -4.17 -7.06 -15.07
N GLY A 74 -3.54 -8.13 -14.59
CA GLY A 74 -2.38 -8.75 -15.22
C GLY A 74 -1.07 -7.98 -15.02
N TYR A 75 -0.98 -7.11 -14.01
CA TYR A 75 0.28 -6.43 -13.64
C TYR A 75 1.21 -7.34 -12.85
N ILE A 76 0.65 -8.20 -12.01
CA ILE A 76 1.39 -9.14 -11.20
C ILE A 76 0.83 -10.55 -11.37
N GLU A 77 1.68 -11.54 -11.10
CA GLU A 77 1.30 -12.94 -10.94
C GLU A 77 1.42 -13.34 -9.46
N ILE A 78 0.47 -14.14 -8.99
CA ILE A 78 0.44 -14.67 -7.63
C ILE A 78 0.64 -16.18 -7.70
N ASN A 79 1.81 -16.65 -7.27
CA ASN A 79 2.13 -18.07 -7.21
C ASN A 79 2.12 -18.55 -5.75
N ALA A 80 1.79 -19.82 -5.51
CA ALA A 80 1.97 -20.43 -4.20
C ALA A 80 3.47 -20.59 -3.90
N ASN A 81 3.90 -20.30 -2.68
CA ASN A 81 5.29 -20.52 -2.31
C ASN A 81 5.59 -22.04 -2.26
N PRO A 82 6.67 -22.51 -2.93
CA PRO A 82 7.01 -23.92 -2.99
C PRO A 82 7.36 -24.53 -1.63
N MET A 83 7.87 -23.74 -0.68
CA MET A 83 8.23 -24.21 0.66
C MET A 83 7.05 -24.13 1.64
N ASP A 84 6.21 -23.10 1.53
CA ASP A 84 5.05 -22.89 2.40
C ASP A 84 3.82 -22.48 1.57
N LYS A 85 2.96 -23.45 1.23
CA LYS A 85 1.78 -23.22 0.39
C LYS A 85 0.78 -22.22 0.98
N ARG A 86 0.87 -21.86 2.27
CA ARG A 86 0.02 -20.83 2.90
C ARG A 86 0.45 -19.42 2.52
N ARG A 87 1.68 -19.25 2.02
CA ARG A 87 2.23 -17.97 1.57
C ARG A 87 2.20 -17.90 0.06
N HIS A 88 2.11 -16.67 -0.43
CA HIS A 88 2.19 -16.36 -1.84
C HIS A 88 3.51 -15.69 -2.20
N VAL A 89 3.90 -15.87 -3.45
CA VAL A 89 5.04 -15.20 -4.07
C VAL A 89 4.48 -14.34 -5.19
N TYR A 90 4.77 -13.04 -5.11
CA TYR A 90 4.30 -12.07 -6.11
C TYR A 90 5.40 -11.83 -7.14
N ARG A 91 5.06 -11.83 -8.42
CA ARG A 91 5.99 -11.51 -9.52
C ARG A 91 5.40 -10.42 -10.39
N VAL A 92 6.22 -9.47 -10.83
CA VAL A 92 5.76 -8.44 -11.76
C VAL A 92 5.79 -9.02 -13.17
N ARG A 93 4.70 -8.86 -13.92
CA ARG A 93 4.62 -9.30 -15.31
C ARG A 93 5.14 -8.20 -16.24
N TYR A 94 6.28 -8.44 -16.87
CA TYR A 94 6.79 -7.64 -17.97
C TYR A 94 6.40 -8.32 -19.28
N THR A 95 5.73 -7.61 -20.18
CA THR A 95 5.22 -8.14 -21.44
C THR A 95 5.81 -7.38 -22.63
N GLU A 96 5.64 -7.94 -23.83
CA GLU A 96 6.09 -7.30 -25.07
C GLU A 96 5.46 -5.92 -25.30
N MET A 97 4.26 -5.68 -24.76
CA MET A 97 3.60 -4.38 -24.82
C MET A 97 4.39 -3.30 -24.08
N ASP A 98 5.07 -3.62 -22.99
CA ASP A 98 5.90 -2.64 -22.27
C ASP A 98 7.07 -2.18 -23.13
N ALA A 99 7.66 -3.09 -23.90
CA ALA A 99 8.74 -2.78 -24.83
C ALA A 99 8.23 -1.96 -26.03
N ALA A 100 7.06 -2.32 -26.58
CA ALA A 100 6.45 -1.60 -27.70
C ALA A 100 6.10 -0.14 -27.34
N LEU A 101 5.56 0.09 -26.15
CA LEU A 101 5.18 1.42 -25.66
C LEU A 101 6.42 2.33 -25.54
N MET A 102 7.55 1.79 -25.05
CA MET A 102 8.81 2.54 -25.01
C MET A 102 9.48 2.70 -26.38
N ALA A 103 9.29 1.75 -27.31
CA ALA A 103 9.87 1.81 -28.65
C ALA A 103 9.18 2.85 -29.55
N THR A 104 7.86 3.04 -29.42
CA THR A 104 7.09 4.03 -30.20
C THR A 104 7.50 5.47 -29.88
N ALA A 105 7.85 5.76 -28.62
CA ALA A 105 8.39 7.07 -28.23
C ALA A 105 9.69 7.46 -28.94
N ARG A 106 10.44 6.48 -29.50
CA ARG A 106 11.69 6.76 -30.23
C ARG A 106 11.49 7.17 -31.68
N LYS A 107 10.34 6.88 -32.30
CA LYS A 107 10.27 6.94 -33.76
C LYS A 107 10.08 8.34 -34.36
N GLU A 108 9.39 9.29 -33.73
CA GLU A 108 9.03 10.54 -34.44
C GLU A 108 8.91 11.79 -33.54
N ILE A 109 9.70 11.92 -32.46
CA ILE A 109 9.86 13.20 -31.74
C ILE A 109 11.13 13.92 -32.24
N GLY A 110 11.41 13.79 -33.53
CA GLY A 110 12.14 14.81 -34.27
C GLY A 110 11.07 15.70 -34.86
N ASN A 111 10.94 16.92 -34.34
CA ASN A 111 10.14 17.95 -35.01
C ASN A 111 10.82 18.23 -36.36
N ASN A 112 10.54 17.45 -37.41
CA ASN A 112 11.05 17.74 -38.76
C ASN A 112 10.60 19.15 -39.19
N LEU A 113 9.49 19.64 -38.62
CA LEU A 113 9.01 21.02 -38.74
C LEU A 113 9.96 22.09 -38.13
N ALA A 114 10.76 21.76 -37.11
CA ALA A 114 11.77 22.68 -36.58
C ALA A 114 13.07 22.67 -37.41
N THR A 115 13.32 21.62 -38.19
CA THR A 115 14.45 21.54 -39.13
C THR A 115 14.10 22.00 -40.56
N GLU A 116 12.81 22.11 -40.93
CA GLU A 116 12.39 22.48 -42.29
C GLU A 116 11.76 23.87 -42.44
N MET A 117 11.49 24.62 -41.36
CA MET A 117 11.02 26.01 -41.50
C MET A 117 12.16 27.02 -41.64
N GLY A 118 12.60 27.21 -42.88
CA GLY A 118 13.00 28.50 -43.44
C GLY A 118 14.33 29.09 -42.97
N GLN A 119 15.20 29.37 -43.94
CA GLN A 119 16.27 30.35 -43.82
C GLN A 119 15.70 31.73 -43.41
N ILE A 120 15.51 31.98 -42.11
CA ILE A 120 15.27 33.34 -41.62
C ILE A 120 16.65 33.95 -41.36
N GLY A 121 17.13 34.67 -42.39
CA GLY A 121 18.12 35.75 -42.23
C GLY A 121 19.56 35.41 -42.60
N ASN A 122 19.92 35.58 -43.87
CA ASN A 122 21.26 36.01 -44.28
C ASN A 122 21.13 37.21 -45.23
N ASN A 123 20.63 38.34 -44.72
CA ASN A 123 21.04 39.61 -45.31
C ASN A 123 22.53 39.79 -45.00
N LEU A 124 23.33 40.08 -46.03
CA LEU A 124 24.76 40.33 -45.88
C LEU A 124 25.00 41.36 -44.75
N ALA A 125 25.60 40.90 -43.66
CA ALA A 125 26.15 41.80 -42.67
C ALA A 125 27.26 42.63 -43.34
N GLY A 126 27.03 43.93 -43.47
CA GLY A 126 28.00 44.90 -43.95
C GLY A 126 29.33 44.74 -43.21
N PHE A 127 30.39 44.79 -44.01
CA PHE A 127 31.79 44.54 -43.74
C PHE A 127 32.45 45.50 -42.71
N LEU A 128 31.91 45.76 -41.52
CA LEU A 128 32.61 46.60 -40.51
C LEU A 128 32.11 46.34 -39.08
N GLY A 129 32.62 45.27 -38.47
CA GLY A 129 32.48 45.04 -37.04
C GLY A 129 32.91 43.64 -36.63
N LYS A 130 34.08 43.51 -35.99
CA LYS A 130 34.47 42.27 -35.30
C LYS A 130 33.55 42.08 -34.08
N ILE A 131 32.41 41.43 -34.28
CA ILE A 131 31.63 40.86 -33.18
C ILE A 131 32.24 39.49 -32.86
N GLY A 132 33.38 39.53 -32.18
CA GLY A 132 33.99 38.35 -31.57
C GLY A 132 33.50 38.24 -30.14
N ASN A 133 32.43 37.47 -29.90
CA ASN A 133 32.14 37.04 -28.54
C ASN A 133 33.19 35.96 -28.20
N LYS A 134 34.23 36.35 -27.45
CA LYS A 134 35.17 35.40 -26.84
C LYS A 134 34.41 34.62 -25.77
N VAL A 135 33.65 33.61 -26.18
CA VAL A 135 33.15 32.59 -25.27
C VAL A 135 34.34 31.68 -24.98
N SER A 136 35.01 31.98 -23.87
CA SER A 136 36.07 31.17 -23.29
C SER A 136 35.61 29.73 -23.05
N ASP A 137 36.48 28.79 -23.36
CA ASP A 137 36.41 27.36 -23.00
C ASP A 137 36.18 27.14 -21.50
N LYS A 138 34.92 27.14 -21.08
CA LYS A 138 34.50 26.60 -19.79
C LYS A 138 33.19 25.82 -19.98
N ASN A 139 33.31 24.68 -20.66
CA ASN A 139 32.28 23.66 -20.65
C ASN A 139 32.14 23.11 -19.21
N GLU A 140 31.05 23.50 -18.56
CA GLU A 140 30.18 22.68 -17.71
C GLU A 140 30.88 21.66 -16.80
N GLN A 141 31.60 22.13 -15.79
CA GLN A 141 31.75 21.39 -14.53
C GLN A 141 30.91 22.14 -13.50
N PHE A 142 29.69 21.64 -13.24
CA PHE A 142 28.81 21.90 -12.09
C PHE A 142 27.34 21.84 -12.53
N GLN A 143 26.89 20.66 -12.97
CA GLN A 143 25.48 20.30 -12.82
C GLN A 143 25.24 19.95 -11.34
N GLY A 144 25.20 20.97 -10.49
CA GLY A 144 24.69 20.84 -9.15
C GLY A 144 23.22 20.43 -9.22
N VAL A 145 22.85 19.40 -8.46
CA VAL A 145 21.47 18.93 -8.32
C VAL A 145 20.56 20.13 -8.06
N ALA A 146 19.65 20.43 -8.99
CA ALA A 146 18.66 21.46 -8.78
C ALA A 146 17.87 21.12 -7.51
N LYS A 147 17.89 22.02 -6.51
CA LYS A 147 17.35 21.76 -5.17
C LYS A 147 15.81 21.74 -5.12
N CYS A 148 15.15 22.02 -6.23
CA CYS A 148 13.70 22.10 -6.33
C CYS A 148 13.27 21.85 -7.79
N ASN A 149 12.42 20.84 -7.99
CA ASN A 149 11.76 20.60 -9.27
C ASN A 149 10.68 21.67 -9.48
N ILE A 150 10.74 22.34 -10.63
CA ILE A 150 9.84 23.41 -11.11
C ILE A 150 8.36 22.96 -11.30
N LEU A 151 8.03 21.70 -10.98
CA LEU A 151 6.66 21.15 -10.98
C LEU A 151 6.06 21.05 -9.56
N SER A 152 6.47 21.94 -8.65
CA SER A 152 5.97 22.02 -7.26
C SER A 152 4.76 22.96 -7.12
N GLU A 153 3.73 22.76 -7.93
CA GLU A 153 2.43 23.43 -7.76
C GLU A 153 1.35 22.42 -7.41
N THR A 154 1.28 22.08 -6.12
CA THR A 154 0.03 22.07 -5.34
C THR A 154 0.39 21.84 -3.88
N LEU A 155 0.63 22.93 -3.15
CA LEU A 155 0.62 22.92 -1.68
C LEU A 155 -0.82 22.65 -1.23
N ASN A 156 -1.15 21.38 -1.02
CA ASN A 156 -2.41 21.01 -0.39
C ASN A 156 -2.27 21.26 1.13
N THR A 157 -2.66 22.45 1.58
CA THR A 157 -2.69 22.84 3.00
C THR A 157 -4.02 22.40 3.63
N SER A 158 -4.33 21.10 3.57
CA SER A 158 -5.41 20.54 4.38
C SER A 158 -4.87 20.19 5.75
N ARG A 159 -5.23 21.02 6.74
CA ARG A 159 -5.05 20.78 8.18
C ARG A 159 -5.49 19.36 8.54
N GLU A 160 -4.53 18.47 8.81
CA GLU A 160 -4.83 17.22 9.51
C GLU A 160 -4.97 17.52 11.01
N ALA A 161 -6.12 17.13 11.55
CA ALA A 161 -6.39 17.13 12.98
C ALA A 161 -5.36 16.24 13.68
N LYS A 162 -4.83 16.73 14.81
CA LYS A 162 -4.06 15.95 15.78
C LYS A 162 -4.91 14.78 16.26
N ASN A 163 -4.79 13.62 15.63
CA ASN A 163 -5.17 12.36 16.24
C ASN A 163 -3.93 11.79 16.91
N THR A 164 -3.86 12.04 18.22
CA THR A 164 -2.95 11.41 19.16
C THR A 164 -3.27 9.91 19.20
N PHE A 165 -2.67 9.12 18.31
CA PHE A 165 -2.60 7.67 18.49
C PHE A 165 -1.18 7.35 18.93
N SER A 166 -1.04 6.98 20.19
CA SER A 166 0.20 6.46 20.74
C SER A 166 0.52 5.12 20.08
N GLU A 167 1.65 5.08 19.39
CA GLU A 167 2.30 3.84 18.98
C GLU A 167 2.91 3.17 20.22
N THR A 168 2.50 1.93 20.50
CA THR A 168 3.35 0.97 21.20
C THR A 168 3.41 -0.31 20.41
N ALA A 169 4.65 -0.71 20.11
CA ALA A 169 5.02 -2.00 19.56
C ALA A 169 4.84 -3.14 20.59
N PRO A 170 5.32 -4.35 20.27
CA PRO A 170 4.56 -5.60 20.28
C PRO A 170 4.20 -6.12 21.70
N GLY A 171 2.91 -6.20 22.04
CA GLY A 171 2.38 -6.96 23.19
C GLY A 171 2.11 -8.42 22.80
N GLU A 172 2.38 -9.42 23.64
CA GLU A 172 1.50 -9.82 24.76
C GLU A 172 0.03 -9.91 24.33
N ARG A 173 -0.62 -11.04 24.61
CA ARG A 173 -2.01 -11.35 24.22
C ARG A 173 -2.88 -10.11 24.44
N GLU A 174 -3.29 -9.43 23.37
CA GLU A 174 -4.15 -8.24 23.47
C GLU A 174 -5.39 -8.63 24.27
N ASP A 175 -5.49 -8.09 25.48
CA ASP A 175 -6.71 -8.13 26.29
C ASP A 175 -7.77 -7.36 25.50
N LYS A 176 -8.55 -8.10 24.71
CA LYS A 176 -9.66 -7.55 23.94
C LYS A 176 -10.55 -6.79 24.91
N SER A 177 -10.92 -5.56 24.55
CA SER A 177 -11.85 -4.79 25.36
C SER A 177 -13.15 -5.57 25.59
N VAL A 178 -13.74 -5.42 26.78
CA VAL A 178 -15.00 -6.10 27.15
C VAL A 178 -16.06 -5.93 26.07
N GLY A 179 -16.24 -4.71 25.56
CA GLY A 179 -17.21 -4.43 24.49
C GLY A 179 -16.94 -5.19 23.18
N ALA A 180 -15.67 -5.43 22.84
CA ALA A 180 -15.32 -6.24 21.66
C ALA A 180 -15.65 -7.72 21.89
N ILE A 181 -15.43 -8.24 23.10
CA ILE A 181 -15.78 -9.62 23.48
C ILE A 181 -17.31 -9.80 23.47
N LEU A 182 -18.07 -8.87 24.05
CA LEU A 182 -19.55 -8.91 24.02
C LEU A 182 -20.10 -8.91 22.59
N ALA A 183 -19.52 -8.10 21.70
CA ALA A 183 -19.90 -8.09 20.29
C ALA A 183 -19.58 -9.41 19.58
N MET A 184 -18.53 -10.13 19.99
CA MET A 184 -18.24 -11.47 19.47
C MET A 184 -19.27 -12.49 19.96
N ILE A 185 -19.65 -12.43 21.24
CA ILE A 185 -20.65 -13.32 21.84
C ILE A 185 -22.00 -13.15 21.14
N GLU A 186 -22.49 -11.93 20.97
CA GLU A 186 -23.74 -11.65 20.23
C GLU A 186 -23.77 -12.25 18.82
N ARG A 187 -22.66 -12.13 18.09
CA ARG A 187 -22.55 -12.71 16.74
C ARG A 187 -22.60 -14.23 16.79
N SER A 188 -21.99 -14.85 17.80
CA SER A 188 -22.02 -16.31 17.94
C SER A 188 -23.41 -16.85 18.24
N ILE A 189 -24.17 -16.17 19.11
CA ILE A 189 -25.57 -16.55 19.43
C ILE A 189 -26.43 -16.48 18.16
N LYS A 190 -26.36 -15.35 17.44
CA LYS A 190 -27.10 -15.17 16.18
C LYS A 190 -26.76 -16.20 15.10
N ALA A 191 -25.54 -16.74 15.13
CA ALA A 191 -25.08 -17.74 14.18
C ALA A 191 -25.45 -19.18 14.58
N GLY A 192 -26.09 -19.41 15.74
CA GLY A 192 -26.36 -20.74 16.27
C GLY A 192 -25.12 -21.30 16.98
N VAL A 193 -24.87 -20.83 18.21
CA VAL A 193 -23.71 -21.23 19.01
C VAL A 193 -23.81 -22.70 19.46
N ASP A 194 -22.71 -23.43 19.38
CA ASP A 194 -22.58 -24.79 19.92
C ASP A 194 -22.56 -24.76 21.47
N ARG A 195 -23.11 -25.79 22.12
CA ARG A 195 -23.28 -25.87 23.58
C ARG A 195 -21.97 -25.62 24.33
N LYS A 196 -20.86 -26.22 23.89
CA LYS A 196 -19.54 -26.03 24.52
C LYS A 196 -19.06 -24.59 24.45
N LYS A 197 -19.37 -23.88 23.36
CA LYS A 197 -19.03 -22.46 23.21
C LYS A 197 -19.96 -21.58 24.04
N ALA A 198 -21.25 -21.92 24.11
CA ALA A 198 -22.22 -21.25 24.96
C ALA A 198 -21.81 -21.35 26.45
N GLU A 199 -21.41 -22.52 26.93
CA GLU A 199 -20.88 -22.70 28.30
C GLU A 199 -19.64 -21.83 28.56
N GLY A 200 -18.73 -21.76 27.59
CA GLY A 200 -17.54 -20.89 27.69
C GLY A 200 -17.89 -19.40 27.74
N HIS A 201 -18.87 -18.97 26.94
CA HIS A 201 -19.38 -17.60 26.97
C HIS A 201 -20.12 -17.29 28.27
N TYR A 202 -20.92 -18.24 28.78
CA TYR A 202 -21.64 -18.11 30.04
C TYR A 202 -20.68 -17.90 31.21
N ARG A 203 -19.61 -18.70 31.32
CA ARG A 203 -18.58 -18.53 32.36
C ARG A 203 -17.92 -17.15 32.31
N TYR A 204 -17.52 -16.71 31.11
CA TYR A 204 -16.94 -15.38 30.94
C TYR A 204 -17.91 -14.27 31.36
N LEU A 205 -19.20 -14.42 31.03
CA LEU A 205 -20.23 -13.46 31.42
C LEU A 205 -20.48 -13.48 32.94
N ASP A 206 -20.48 -14.65 33.56
CA ASP A 206 -20.61 -14.81 35.01
C ASP A 206 -19.44 -14.15 35.77
N ASP A 207 -18.22 -14.23 35.23
CA ASP A 207 -17.04 -13.57 35.80
C ASP A 207 -17.12 -12.02 35.74
N ILE A 208 -17.91 -11.46 34.81
CA ILE A 208 -18.01 -9.99 34.65
C ILE A 208 -19.28 -9.40 35.27
N VAL A 209 -20.41 -10.11 35.26
CA VAL A 209 -21.71 -9.61 35.76
C VAL A 209 -22.39 -10.52 36.79
N GLY A 210 -21.82 -11.69 37.09
CA GLY A 210 -22.36 -12.62 38.08
C GLY A 210 -22.12 -12.16 39.53
N PHE A 211 -22.26 -13.07 40.48
CA PHE A 211 -22.22 -12.76 41.92
C PHE A 211 -20.92 -12.07 42.38
N ASN A 212 -19.81 -12.33 41.68
CA ASN A 212 -18.50 -11.72 41.90
C ASN A 212 -18.04 -10.85 40.72
N GLY A 213 -19.00 -10.28 39.97
CA GLY A 213 -18.73 -9.57 38.71
C GLY A 213 -17.65 -8.49 38.83
N SER A 214 -16.69 -8.52 37.91
CA SER A 214 -15.59 -7.55 37.84
C SER A 214 -15.99 -6.17 37.33
N ILE A 215 -17.20 -6.02 36.76
CA ILE A 215 -17.68 -4.77 36.17
C ILE A 215 -18.72 -4.12 37.10
N ALA A 216 -18.58 -2.81 37.34
CA ALA A 216 -19.52 -2.04 38.14
C ALA A 216 -20.84 -1.78 37.41
N TYR A 217 -21.92 -1.58 38.17
CA TYR A 217 -23.26 -1.35 37.63
C TYR A 217 -23.40 -0.10 36.74
N ASP A 218 -22.49 0.86 36.89
CA ASP A 218 -22.45 2.11 36.11
C ASP A 218 -21.64 1.99 34.81
N ASP A 219 -21.00 0.85 34.55
CA ASP A 219 -20.26 0.62 33.30
C ASP A 219 -21.23 0.55 32.10
N PRO A 220 -20.93 1.24 30.98
CA PRO A 220 -21.78 1.23 29.79
C PRO A 220 -21.99 -0.17 29.18
N ASN A 221 -21.13 -1.14 29.52
CA ASN A 221 -21.23 -2.53 29.07
C ASN A 221 -22.01 -3.43 30.03
N TYR A 222 -22.28 -3.01 31.27
CA TYR A 222 -22.92 -3.86 32.29
C TYR A 222 -24.28 -4.38 31.82
N GLY A 223 -25.19 -3.48 31.43
CA GLY A 223 -26.53 -3.86 30.97
C GLY A 223 -26.51 -4.76 29.71
N ARG A 224 -25.51 -4.55 28.84
CA ARG A 224 -25.32 -5.39 27.65
C ARG A 224 -24.84 -6.79 28.02
N ALA A 225 -23.88 -6.89 28.94
CA ALA A 225 -23.36 -8.17 29.43
C ALA A 225 -24.42 -8.96 30.20
N PHE A 226 -25.19 -8.31 31.08
CA PHE A 226 -26.25 -8.93 31.86
C PHE A 226 -27.34 -9.56 30.96
N ARG A 227 -27.80 -8.82 29.94
CA ARG A 227 -28.75 -9.35 28.95
C ARG A 227 -28.24 -10.60 28.25
N LEU A 228 -26.96 -10.62 27.87
CA LEU A 228 -26.37 -11.79 27.21
C LEU A 228 -26.20 -12.97 28.16
N TRP A 229 -25.94 -12.70 29.43
CA TRP A 229 -25.81 -13.72 30.47
C TRP A 229 -27.15 -14.46 30.68
N GLU A 230 -28.26 -13.73 30.80
CA GLU A 230 -29.61 -14.32 30.90
C GLU A 230 -30.01 -15.08 29.64
N GLU A 231 -29.71 -14.53 28.45
CA GLU A 231 -30.04 -15.15 27.16
C GLU A 231 -29.30 -16.49 26.97
N ILE A 232 -28.00 -16.53 27.29
CA ILE A 232 -27.22 -17.78 27.22
C ILE A 232 -27.64 -18.76 28.32
N GLY A 233 -27.91 -18.29 29.54
CA GLY A 233 -28.40 -19.14 30.62
C GLY A 233 -29.69 -19.87 30.23
N SER A 234 -30.66 -19.12 29.68
CA SER A 234 -31.91 -19.69 29.18
C SER A 234 -31.68 -20.72 28.07
N LEU A 235 -30.74 -20.47 27.15
CA LEU A 235 -30.38 -21.42 26.09
C LEU A 235 -29.74 -22.70 26.62
N LEU A 236 -28.98 -22.63 27.71
CA LEU A 236 -28.36 -23.80 28.34
C LEU A 236 -29.37 -24.62 29.14
N ASP A 237 -30.32 -23.97 29.82
CA ASP A 237 -31.38 -24.61 30.61
C ASP A 237 -32.40 -25.34 29.74
N VAL A 238 -32.82 -24.74 28.61
CA VAL A 238 -33.76 -25.35 27.66
C VAL A 238 -33.20 -26.64 27.04
N ASN A 239 -31.88 -26.79 26.97
CA ASN A 239 -31.21 -27.98 26.43
C ASN A 239 -30.77 -28.98 27.52
N ALA A 240 -31.19 -28.80 28.77
CA ALA A 240 -30.87 -29.70 29.89
C ALA A 240 -31.97 -30.74 30.18
N THR A 241 -33.16 -30.58 29.60
CA THR A 241 -34.26 -31.57 29.58
C THR A 241 -34.20 -32.44 28.34
#